data_AF-A0A8J7GFJ0-F1
#
_entry.id   AF-A0A8J7GFJ0-F1
#
_cell.length_a   1.000
_cell.length_b   1.000
_cell.length_c   1.000
_cell.angle_alpha   90.00
_cell.angle_beta   90.00
_cell.angle_gamma   90.00
#
_symmetry.space_group_name_H-M   'P 1'
#
loop_
_entity.id
_entity.type
_entity.pdbx_description
1 polymer ?
#
loop_
_entity_poly.entity_id
_entity_poly.type
_entity_poly.pdbx_seq_one_letter_code
_entity_poly.pdbx_strand_id
1 'polypeptide(L)'
;MSGLLVVVLIAGGLGFWTYLKSVGDDVKRTDAFAGLTGGRPAKTVDGAFNILMLGSDSRDPENIEADARTDTIMLLHVNAQHDQANLISLPRDLWVHVPKNPNGEGGNTNAKINAAFAWGGAPLMVKTVEEYTGVLVDHVAMIDFDGLRAVTDALGGVDMMVDQDVTSIHGNHRFWAKGMQHFSGDAALDYIRQRKQFPDGDFARIRHQQAFLKAMMDKAADSGTLANPFKLKGFLDSLTKVVVVDKEFELVDLAIQFRGLRSSNLTFLTSPNAGPDTIDGESVIVSDKQKARALYEAVNRDQVADWIKANPPQK
;
A
#
# COMPACT_ATOMS: atom_id res chain seq x y z
N MET A 1 47.12 5.45 4.03
CA MET A 1 46.09 4.76 4.85
C MET A 1 44.66 5.11 4.45
N SER A 2 44.38 6.35 4.03
CA SER A 2 43.05 6.83 3.63
C SER A 2 42.47 6.13 2.39
N GLY A 3 43.28 5.87 1.35
CA GLY A 3 42.81 5.22 0.12
C GLY A 3 42.41 3.75 0.29
N LEU A 4 43.11 2.99 1.14
CA LEU A 4 42.78 1.58 1.42
C LEU A 4 41.47 1.47 2.21
N LEU A 5 41.25 2.37 3.16
CA LEU A 5 39.99 2.46 3.93
C LEU A 5 38.79 2.78 3.04
N VAL A 6 38.95 3.71 2.09
CA VAL A 6 37.91 4.03 1.10
C VAL A 6 37.60 2.84 0.20
N VAL A 7 38.61 2.12 -0.29
CA VAL A 7 38.41 0.93 -1.13
C VAL A 7 37.73 -0.20 -0.35
N VAL A 8 38.11 -0.43 0.91
CA VAL A 8 37.46 -1.43 1.78
C VAL A 8 36.01 -1.06 2.08
N LEU A 9 35.70 0.23 2.31
CA LEU A 9 34.34 0.70 2.50
C LEU A 9 33.49 0.59 1.23
N ILE A 10 34.06 0.90 0.06
CA ILE A 10 33.38 0.75 -1.23
C ILE A 10 33.15 -0.73 -1.55
N ALA A 11 34.15 -1.58 -1.41
CA ALA A 11 34.04 -3.02 -1.62
C ALA A 11 33.07 -3.68 -0.62
N GLY A 12 33.11 -3.25 0.64
CA GLY A 12 32.16 -3.69 1.67
C GLY A 12 30.74 -3.22 1.37
N GLY A 13 30.56 -1.98 0.90
CA GLY A 13 29.27 -1.43 0.49
C GLY A 13 28.69 -2.13 -0.74
N LEU A 14 29.51 -2.38 -1.76
CA LEU A 14 29.16 -3.16 -2.95
C LEU A 14 28.80 -4.59 -2.59
N GLY A 15 29.64 -5.27 -1.78
CA GLY A 15 29.37 -6.63 -1.31
C GLY A 15 28.09 -6.74 -0.49
N PHE A 16 27.82 -5.74 0.36
CA PHE A 16 26.57 -5.63 1.12
C PHE A 16 25.35 -5.41 0.21
N TRP A 17 25.46 -4.52 -0.78
CA TRP A 17 24.38 -4.27 -1.74
C TRP A 17 24.07 -5.54 -2.56
N THR A 18 25.09 -6.22 -3.07
CA THR A 18 24.90 -7.50 -3.79
C THR A 18 24.31 -8.59 -2.91
N TYR A 19 24.69 -8.64 -1.63
CA TYR A 19 24.17 -9.62 -0.66
C TYR A 19 22.69 -9.41 -0.33
N LEU A 20 22.23 -8.16 -0.30
CA LEU A 20 20.80 -7.87 -0.18
C LEU A 20 20.06 -8.08 -1.50
N LYS A 21 20.65 -7.68 -2.63
CA LYS A 21 20.02 -7.82 -3.95
C LYS A 21 19.73 -9.27 -4.32
N SER A 22 20.52 -10.23 -3.83
CA SER A 22 20.26 -11.66 -4.03
C SER A 22 18.92 -12.14 -3.44
N VAL A 23 18.23 -11.31 -2.64
CA VAL A 23 16.88 -11.59 -2.12
C VAL A 23 15.79 -11.18 -3.10
N GLY A 24 16.09 -10.24 -4.01
CA GLY A 24 15.14 -9.72 -5.00
C GLY A 24 14.83 -10.71 -6.12
N ASP A 25 15.68 -11.71 -6.33
CA ASP A 25 15.53 -12.72 -7.38
C ASP A 25 14.32 -13.65 -7.12
N ASP A 26 13.92 -13.81 -5.87
CA ASP A 26 12.77 -14.66 -5.47
C ASP A 26 11.42 -13.91 -5.50
N VAL A 27 11.42 -12.62 -5.83
CA VAL A 27 10.19 -11.80 -5.86
C VAL A 27 9.30 -12.23 -7.02
N LYS A 28 8.06 -12.60 -6.73
CA LYS A 28 7.04 -12.85 -7.74
C LYS A 28 6.73 -11.59 -8.55
N ARG A 29 6.67 -11.73 -9.87
CA ARG A 29 6.44 -10.60 -10.80
C ARG A 29 5.10 -10.74 -11.53
N THR A 30 4.40 -9.63 -11.70
CA THR A 30 3.22 -9.52 -12.58
C THR A 30 3.46 -8.49 -13.69
N ASP A 31 2.75 -8.61 -14.81
CA ASP A 31 2.68 -7.57 -15.84
C ASP A 31 1.53 -6.58 -15.54
N ALA A 32 1.69 -5.81 -14.46
CA ALA A 32 0.66 -4.88 -14.00
C ALA A 32 0.36 -3.74 -15.00
N PHE A 33 1.18 -3.57 -16.04
CA PHE A 33 1.03 -2.54 -17.06
C PHE A 33 0.69 -3.13 -18.44
N ALA A 34 0.36 -4.42 -18.52
CA ALA A 34 0.02 -5.09 -19.77
C ALA A 34 -1.10 -4.35 -20.53
N GLY A 35 -0.83 -4.02 -21.80
CA GLY A 35 -1.81 -3.36 -22.67
C GLY A 35 -2.04 -1.87 -22.39
N LEU A 36 -1.39 -1.29 -21.37
CA LEU A 36 -1.43 0.15 -21.12
C LEU A 36 -0.49 0.88 -22.09
N THR A 37 -1.03 1.24 -23.27
CA THR A 37 -0.28 1.91 -24.34
C THR A 37 -0.79 3.33 -24.57
N GLY A 38 0.03 4.33 -24.18
CA GLY A 38 -0.30 5.75 -24.33
C GLY A 38 -1.46 6.25 -23.45
N GLY A 39 -1.67 7.56 -23.42
CA GLY A 39 -2.78 8.20 -22.69
C GLY A 39 -2.66 8.17 -21.15
N ARG A 40 -1.57 7.64 -20.61
CA ARG A 40 -1.25 7.69 -19.18
C ARG A 40 -0.90 9.12 -18.75
N PRO A 41 -1.14 9.51 -17.49
CA PRO A 41 -0.73 10.81 -16.98
C PRO A 41 0.77 11.07 -17.17
N ALA A 42 1.16 12.32 -17.42
CA ALA A 42 2.57 12.67 -17.53
C ALA A 42 3.22 12.72 -16.15
N LYS A 43 4.47 12.25 -16.05
CA LYS A 43 5.31 12.53 -14.87
C LYS A 43 5.66 14.02 -14.87
N THR A 44 5.38 14.72 -13.76
CA THR A 44 5.58 16.18 -13.69
C THR A 44 6.76 16.61 -12.81
N VAL A 45 7.24 15.72 -11.93
CA VAL A 45 8.41 15.96 -11.06
C VAL A 45 9.36 14.77 -11.19
N ASP A 46 10.60 15.04 -11.59
CA ASP A 46 11.64 14.02 -11.66
C ASP A 46 12.06 13.57 -10.25
N GLY A 47 12.33 12.27 -10.10
CA GLY A 47 12.71 11.67 -8.82
C GLY A 47 11.54 11.31 -7.91
N ALA A 48 10.42 12.03 -7.95
CA ALA A 48 9.19 11.62 -7.27
C ALA A 48 8.57 10.40 -7.99
N PHE A 49 7.89 9.53 -7.26
CA PHE A 49 7.23 8.37 -7.85
C PHE A 49 6.05 7.88 -7.01
N ASN A 50 5.16 7.12 -7.65
CA ASN A 50 3.96 6.59 -7.04
C ASN A 50 3.89 5.07 -7.16
N ILE A 51 3.57 4.40 -6.06
CA ILE A 51 3.36 2.95 -6.00
C ILE A 51 1.90 2.70 -5.68
N LEU A 52 1.21 1.95 -6.53
CA LEU A 52 -0.11 1.44 -6.25
C LEU A 52 0.01 0.14 -5.44
N MET A 53 -0.43 0.19 -4.19
CA MET A 53 -0.45 -0.93 -3.26
C MET A 53 -1.84 -1.56 -3.22
N LEU A 54 -1.90 -2.87 -3.45
CA LEU A 54 -3.14 -3.64 -3.49
C LEU A 54 -3.10 -4.76 -2.44
N GLY A 55 -4.14 -4.87 -1.64
CA GLY A 55 -4.35 -5.97 -0.70
C GLY A 55 -5.55 -6.81 -1.14
N SER A 56 -5.35 -8.12 -1.24
CA SER A 56 -6.36 -9.06 -1.75
C SER A 56 -6.59 -10.23 -0.79
N ASP A 57 -7.85 -10.69 -0.68
CA ASP A 57 -8.23 -11.95 0.00
C ASP A 57 -8.13 -13.15 -0.98
N SER A 58 -7.21 -13.09 -1.95
CA SER A 58 -6.96 -14.23 -2.83
C SER A 58 -6.46 -15.40 -2.00
N ARG A 59 -7.08 -16.56 -2.19
CA ARG A 59 -6.66 -17.84 -1.57
C ARG A 59 -5.63 -18.58 -2.42
N ASP A 60 -5.26 -18.01 -3.56
CA ASP A 60 -4.21 -18.51 -4.43
C ASP A 60 -3.11 -17.43 -4.58
N PRO A 61 -1.99 -17.58 -3.84
CA PRO A 61 -0.82 -16.71 -3.95
C PRO A 61 -0.12 -16.81 -5.32
N GLU A 62 -0.44 -17.84 -6.12
CA GLU A 62 0.08 -18.05 -7.47
C GLU A 62 -0.80 -17.39 -8.54
N ASN A 63 -2.06 -17.11 -8.21
CA ASN A 63 -3.01 -16.39 -9.08
C ASN A 63 -3.80 -15.32 -8.30
N ILE A 64 -3.11 -14.28 -7.83
CA ILE A 64 -3.76 -13.12 -7.17
C ILE A 64 -4.83 -12.46 -8.06
N GLU A 65 -4.73 -12.64 -9.38
CA GLU A 65 -5.65 -12.07 -10.37
C GLU A 65 -6.89 -12.94 -10.66
N ALA A 66 -6.95 -14.19 -10.17
CA ALA A 66 -8.11 -15.07 -10.37
C ALA A 66 -9.16 -14.85 -9.27
N ASP A 67 -10.33 -14.32 -9.65
CA ASP A 67 -11.54 -14.18 -8.81
C ASP A 67 -11.38 -13.33 -7.53
N ALA A 68 -10.38 -12.47 -7.48
CA ALA A 68 -10.08 -11.68 -6.30
C ALA A 68 -10.63 -10.24 -6.42
N ARG A 69 -11.25 -9.75 -5.34
CA ARG A 69 -11.51 -8.32 -5.15
C ARG A 69 -10.42 -7.75 -4.28
N THR A 70 -9.82 -6.63 -4.68
CA THR A 70 -8.92 -5.89 -3.82
C THR A 70 -9.72 -5.20 -2.73
N ASP A 71 -9.50 -5.61 -1.48
CA ASP A 71 -10.15 -5.01 -0.32
C ASP A 71 -9.40 -3.78 0.20
N THR A 72 -8.13 -3.63 -0.20
CA THR A 72 -7.24 -2.51 0.12
C THR A 72 -6.68 -1.94 -1.17
N ILE A 73 -6.86 -0.64 -1.38
CA ILE A 73 -6.30 0.09 -2.53
C ILE A 73 -5.66 1.36 -1.97
N MET A 74 -4.35 1.50 -2.12
CA MET A 74 -3.58 2.60 -1.56
C MET A 74 -2.59 3.12 -2.59
N LEU A 75 -2.54 4.44 -2.78
CA LEU A 75 -1.52 5.10 -3.58
C LEU A 75 -0.44 5.65 -2.65
N LEU A 76 0.75 5.08 -2.69
CA LEU A 76 1.92 5.59 -2.00
C LEU A 76 2.64 6.58 -2.90
N HIS A 77 2.68 7.85 -2.51
CA HIS A 77 3.49 8.87 -3.14
C HIS A 77 4.78 9.07 -2.35
N VAL A 78 5.92 8.99 -3.02
CA VAL A 78 7.22 9.36 -2.47
C VAL A 78 7.68 10.65 -3.14
N ASN A 79 8.06 11.63 -2.33
CA ASN A 79 8.61 12.89 -2.80
C ASN A 79 9.98 12.72 -3.49
N ALA A 80 10.40 13.71 -4.27
CA ALA A 80 11.64 13.63 -5.06
C ALA A 80 12.92 13.50 -4.21
N GLN A 81 12.87 13.91 -2.93
CA GLN A 81 13.99 13.78 -2.00
C GLN A 81 14.04 12.41 -1.28
N HIS A 82 13.00 11.60 -1.42
CA HIS A 82 12.85 10.28 -0.80
C HIS A 82 12.92 10.29 0.74
N ASP A 83 12.55 11.41 1.35
CA ASP A 83 12.53 11.61 2.81
C ASP A 83 11.12 11.76 3.38
N GLN A 84 10.09 11.78 2.53
CA GLN A 84 8.68 11.79 2.90
C GLN A 84 7.89 10.84 2.02
N ALA A 85 6.91 10.16 2.62
CA ALA A 85 5.94 9.41 1.84
C ALA A 85 4.51 9.60 2.35
N ASN A 86 3.58 9.66 1.40
CA ASN A 86 2.17 9.91 1.66
C ASN A 86 1.37 8.72 1.13
N LEU A 87 0.71 8.01 2.02
CA LEU A 87 -0.08 6.84 1.68
C LEU A 87 -1.56 7.21 1.66
N ILE A 88 -2.14 7.24 0.47
CA ILE A 88 -3.52 7.69 0.22
C ILE A 88 -4.40 6.45 -0.01
N SER A 89 -5.23 6.10 0.95
CA SER A 89 -6.22 5.04 0.83
C SER A 89 -7.36 5.47 -0.09
N LEU A 90 -7.65 4.67 -1.12
CA LEU A 90 -8.84 4.79 -1.95
C LEU A 90 -9.89 3.80 -1.39
N PRO A 91 -11.04 4.27 -0.89
CA PRO A 91 -12.09 3.37 -0.41
C PRO A 91 -12.48 2.38 -1.51
N ARG A 92 -12.54 1.08 -1.21
CA ARG A 92 -12.83 0.06 -2.22
C ARG A 92 -14.19 0.23 -2.91
N ASP A 93 -15.13 0.87 -2.22
CA ASP A 93 -16.49 1.15 -2.67
C ASP A 93 -16.59 2.56 -3.31
N LEU A 94 -15.47 3.25 -3.55
CA LEU A 94 -15.42 4.55 -4.23
C LEU A 94 -16.02 4.45 -5.63
N TRP A 95 -17.05 5.25 -5.89
CA TRP A 95 -17.77 5.24 -7.17
C TRP A 95 -17.02 6.04 -8.23
N VAL A 96 -16.49 5.33 -9.23
CA VAL A 96 -15.64 5.90 -10.28
C VAL A 96 -16.03 5.35 -11.65
N HIS A 97 -15.58 6.00 -12.71
CA HIS A 97 -15.63 5.41 -14.04
C HIS A 97 -14.54 4.34 -14.14
N VAL A 98 -14.93 3.09 -14.40
CA VAL A 98 -14.00 2.01 -14.71
C VAL A 98 -13.85 1.93 -16.23
N PRO A 99 -12.64 2.12 -16.78
CA PRO A 99 -12.42 2.15 -18.23
C PRO A 99 -12.76 0.82 -18.89
N LYS A 100 -12.87 0.82 -20.23
CA LYS A 100 -13.10 -0.41 -20.99
C LYS A 100 -11.96 -1.40 -20.76
N ASN A 101 -12.30 -2.62 -20.33
CA ASN A 101 -11.38 -3.75 -20.35
C ASN A 101 -11.10 -4.18 -21.81
N PRO A 102 -9.84 -4.25 -22.26
CA PRO A 102 -9.51 -4.72 -23.62
C PRO A 102 -10.08 -6.11 -23.96
N ASN A 103 -10.23 -6.98 -22.96
CA ASN A 103 -10.72 -8.36 -23.15
C ASN A 103 -12.26 -8.46 -23.23
N GLY A 104 -12.98 -7.34 -23.05
CA GLY A 104 -14.44 -7.28 -23.19
C GLY A 104 -15.25 -7.71 -21.96
N GLU A 105 -14.59 -8.14 -20.89
CA GLU A 105 -15.22 -8.50 -19.62
C GLU A 105 -15.29 -7.26 -18.70
N GLY A 106 -16.49 -6.70 -18.53
CA GLY A 106 -16.70 -5.53 -17.66
C GLY A 106 -16.08 -4.21 -18.16
N GLY A 107 -16.20 -3.17 -17.35
CA GLY A 107 -15.69 -1.83 -17.63
C GLY A 107 -16.58 -0.98 -18.55
N ASN A 108 -16.04 0.18 -18.95
CA ASN A 108 -16.72 1.26 -19.67
C ASN A 108 -18.03 1.71 -19.00
N THR A 109 -18.04 1.74 -17.66
CA THR A 109 -19.20 2.08 -16.85
C THR A 109 -18.77 2.68 -15.52
N ASN A 110 -19.68 3.35 -14.83
CA ASN A 110 -19.44 3.67 -13.43
C ASN A 110 -19.63 2.41 -12.57
N ALA A 111 -18.70 2.19 -11.65
CA ALA A 111 -18.73 1.09 -10.71
C ALA A 111 -17.89 1.47 -9.48
N LYS A 112 -17.93 0.59 -8.47
CA LYS A 112 -16.97 0.64 -7.37
C LYS A 112 -15.56 0.39 -7.90
N ILE A 113 -14.59 1.14 -7.42
CA ILE A 113 -13.21 1.07 -7.91
C ILE A 113 -12.62 -0.35 -7.81
N ASN A 114 -12.99 -1.14 -6.80
CA ASN A 114 -12.52 -2.53 -6.66
C ASN A 114 -13.00 -3.47 -7.79
N ALA A 115 -14.04 -3.10 -8.53
CA ALA A 115 -14.50 -3.86 -9.69
C ALA A 115 -13.46 -3.85 -10.82
N ALA A 116 -12.62 -2.81 -10.91
CA ALA A 116 -11.56 -2.75 -11.93
C ALA A 116 -10.59 -3.93 -11.82
N PHE A 117 -10.18 -4.29 -10.60
CA PHE A 117 -9.30 -5.45 -10.39
C PHE A 117 -10.02 -6.76 -10.70
N ALA A 118 -11.28 -6.90 -10.27
CA ALA A 118 -12.07 -8.10 -10.53
C ALA A 118 -12.34 -8.32 -12.03
N TRP A 119 -12.42 -7.25 -12.84
CA TRP A 119 -12.70 -7.34 -14.27
C TRP A 119 -11.44 -7.48 -15.13
N GLY A 120 -10.32 -6.86 -14.74
CA GLY A 120 -9.13 -6.81 -15.61
C GLY A 120 -7.80 -6.79 -14.87
N GLY A 121 -7.78 -7.31 -13.63
CA GLY A 121 -6.58 -7.46 -12.82
C GLY A 121 -5.86 -6.13 -12.53
N ALA A 122 -4.55 -6.24 -12.29
CA ALA A 122 -3.71 -5.08 -12.02
C ALA A 122 -3.71 -4.05 -13.17
N PRO A 123 -3.68 -4.42 -14.48
CA PRO A 123 -3.70 -3.44 -15.57
C PRO A 123 -4.94 -2.54 -15.58
N LEU A 124 -6.14 -3.11 -15.39
CA LEU A 124 -7.36 -2.30 -15.38
C LEU A 124 -7.48 -1.46 -14.10
N MET A 125 -7.00 -1.98 -12.96
CA MET A 125 -6.93 -1.21 -11.72
C MET A 125 -5.99 -0.01 -11.85
N VAL A 126 -4.77 -0.19 -12.38
CA VAL A 126 -3.82 0.90 -12.64
C VAL A 126 -4.49 1.96 -13.51
N LYS A 127 -5.06 1.58 -14.66
CA LYS A 127 -5.73 2.51 -15.56
C LYS A 127 -6.88 3.28 -14.89
N THR A 128 -7.68 2.59 -14.08
CA THR A 128 -8.80 3.21 -13.34
C THR A 128 -8.30 4.24 -12.33
N VAL A 129 -7.24 3.91 -11.59
CA VAL A 129 -6.62 4.84 -10.62
C VAL A 129 -6.00 6.03 -11.34
N GLU A 130 -5.28 5.81 -12.44
CA GLU A 130 -4.68 6.89 -13.23
C GLU A 130 -5.74 7.82 -13.84
N GLU A 131 -6.84 7.30 -14.37
CA GLU A 131 -7.94 8.11 -14.91
C GLU A 131 -8.70 8.88 -13.81
N TYR A 132 -8.91 8.26 -12.65
CA TYR A 132 -9.60 8.90 -11.53
C TYR A 132 -8.76 10.01 -10.88
N THR A 133 -7.47 9.75 -10.67
CA THR A 133 -6.58 10.66 -9.92
C THR A 133 -5.83 11.63 -10.83
N GLY A 134 -5.58 11.27 -12.08
CA GLY A 134 -4.64 11.97 -12.94
C GLY A 134 -3.18 11.82 -12.50
N VAL A 135 -2.86 10.89 -11.59
CA VAL A 135 -1.50 10.61 -11.12
C VAL A 135 -0.95 9.40 -11.84
N LEU A 136 0.28 9.51 -12.36
CA LEU A 136 0.99 8.39 -12.98
C LEU A 136 1.40 7.37 -11.91
N VAL A 137 1.07 6.10 -12.11
CA VAL A 137 1.53 4.99 -11.28
C VAL A 137 2.84 4.45 -11.84
N ASP A 138 3.95 4.64 -11.12
CA ASP A 138 5.26 4.13 -11.55
C ASP A 138 5.40 2.62 -11.29
N HIS A 139 4.89 2.15 -10.14
CA HIS A 139 5.00 0.74 -9.74
C HIS A 139 3.72 0.19 -9.09
N VAL A 140 3.60 -1.13 -9.06
CA VAL A 140 2.53 -1.87 -8.39
C VAL A 140 3.13 -2.86 -7.42
N ALA A 141 2.57 -2.91 -6.21
CA ALA A 141 2.87 -3.92 -5.20
C ALA A 141 1.59 -4.54 -4.68
N MET A 142 1.54 -5.87 -4.61
CA MET A 142 0.38 -6.63 -4.17
C MET A 142 0.78 -7.58 -3.06
N ILE A 143 -0.07 -7.69 -2.04
CA ILE A 143 0.12 -8.62 -0.94
C ILE A 143 -1.20 -9.31 -0.61
N ASP A 144 -1.13 -10.61 -0.33
CA ASP A 144 -2.27 -11.38 0.17
C ASP A 144 -2.27 -11.47 1.70
N PHE A 145 -3.28 -12.14 2.24
CA PHE A 145 -3.43 -12.29 3.67
C PHE A 145 -2.39 -13.20 4.31
N ASP A 146 -1.93 -14.23 3.61
CA ASP A 146 -0.90 -15.13 4.13
C ASP A 146 0.44 -14.39 4.22
N GLY A 147 0.73 -13.54 3.23
CA GLY A 147 1.86 -12.66 3.22
C GLY A 147 1.88 -11.66 4.35
N LEU A 148 0.75 -11.01 4.61
CA LEU A 148 0.62 -10.06 5.71
C LEU A 148 0.90 -10.73 7.07
N ARG A 149 0.36 -11.94 7.28
CA ARG A 149 0.64 -12.72 8.50
C ARG A 149 2.12 -13.04 8.63
N ALA A 150 2.72 -13.61 7.58
CA ALA A 150 4.11 -14.05 7.58
C ALA A 150 5.08 -12.90 7.88
N VAL A 151 4.89 -11.74 7.26
CA VAL A 151 5.73 -10.55 7.51
C VAL A 151 5.56 -10.04 8.95
N THR A 152 4.34 -10.04 9.46
CA THR A 152 4.06 -9.62 10.85
C THR A 152 4.74 -10.55 11.86
N ASP A 153 4.64 -11.87 11.66
CA ASP A 153 5.25 -12.85 12.55
C ASP A 153 6.79 -12.84 12.46
N ALA A 154 7.35 -12.60 11.27
CA ALA A 154 8.79 -12.42 11.08
C ALA A 154 9.36 -11.21 11.85
N LEU A 155 8.54 -10.17 12.06
CA LEU A 155 8.87 -9.02 12.90
C LEU A 155 8.64 -9.29 14.40
N GLY A 156 8.10 -10.45 14.77
CA GLY A 156 7.73 -10.77 16.15
C GLY A 156 6.49 -10.01 16.62
N GLY A 157 5.52 -9.80 15.72
CA GLY A 157 4.28 -9.07 15.98
C GLY A 157 4.42 -7.55 16.00
N VAL A 158 3.28 -6.86 16.05
CA VAL A 158 3.20 -5.39 16.07
C VAL A 158 2.30 -4.89 17.20
N ASP A 159 2.57 -3.69 17.69
CA ASP A 159 1.78 -3.05 18.74
C ASP A 159 0.86 -2.00 18.10
N MET A 160 -0.45 -2.12 18.30
CA MET A 160 -1.44 -1.20 17.75
C MET A 160 -2.41 -0.71 18.83
N MET A 161 -2.85 0.53 18.66
CA MET A 161 -3.85 1.17 19.50
C MET A 161 -5.25 0.70 19.08
N VAL A 162 -5.95 0.01 19.98
CA VAL A 162 -7.38 -0.32 19.82
C VAL A 162 -8.22 0.81 20.39
N ASP A 163 -9.10 1.40 19.58
CA ASP A 163 -9.89 2.60 19.87
C ASP A 163 -11.13 2.33 20.75
N GLN A 164 -11.69 1.13 20.68
CA GLN A 164 -12.81 0.65 21.51
C GLN A 164 -12.72 -0.85 21.79
N ASP A 165 -13.38 -1.29 22.87
CA ASP A 165 -13.58 -2.72 23.11
C ASP A 165 -14.30 -3.34 21.92
N VAL A 166 -13.72 -4.38 21.33
CA VAL A 166 -14.25 -5.01 20.12
C VAL A 166 -14.06 -6.51 20.13
N THR A 167 -15.10 -7.21 19.71
CA THR A 167 -15.09 -8.65 19.47
C THR A 167 -15.12 -8.88 17.96
N SER A 168 -14.18 -9.67 17.44
CA SER A 168 -14.13 -10.04 16.02
C SER A 168 -15.44 -10.66 15.55
N ILE A 169 -15.84 -10.33 14.32
CA ILE A 169 -16.93 -11.00 13.59
C ILE A 169 -16.44 -12.19 12.76
N HIS A 170 -15.14 -12.50 12.80
CA HIS A 170 -14.55 -13.65 12.13
C HIS A 170 -14.37 -14.83 13.09
N GLY A 171 -14.03 -15.99 12.54
CA GLY A 171 -14.26 -17.32 13.15
C GLY A 171 -13.93 -17.49 14.64
N ASN A 172 -12.86 -16.86 15.13
CA ASN A 172 -12.40 -17.04 16.52
C ASN A 172 -13.05 -16.06 17.52
N HIS A 173 -13.87 -15.12 17.06
CA HIS A 173 -14.52 -14.10 17.89
C HIS A 173 -13.57 -13.47 18.92
N ARG A 174 -12.33 -13.19 18.51
CA ARG A 174 -11.29 -12.66 19.38
C ARG A 174 -11.76 -11.33 19.99
N PHE A 175 -11.57 -11.18 21.29
CA PHE A 175 -11.83 -9.93 21.99
C PHE A 175 -10.54 -9.11 22.11
N TRP A 176 -10.62 -7.82 21.83
CA TRP A 176 -9.59 -6.84 22.12
C TRP A 176 -10.17 -5.74 23.01
N ALA A 177 -9.53 -5.50 24.15
CA ALA A 177 -9.85 -4.34 24.97
C ALA A 177 -9.27 -3.07 24.34
N LYS A 178 -9.99 -1.96 24.48
CA LYS A 178 -9.48 -0.62 24.20
C LYS A 178 -8.16 -0.42 24.92
N GLY A 179 -7.13 -0.01 24.20
CA GLY A 179 -5.78 -0.02 24.74
C GLY A 179 -4.73 -0.36 23.70
N MET A 180 -3.47 -0.10 24.05
CA MET A 180 -2.37 -0.64 23.28
C MET A 180 -2.41 -2.17 23.41
N GLN A 181 -2.43 -2.86 22.28
CA GLN A 181 -2.47 -4.32 22.22
C GLN A 181 -1.34 -4.82 21.32
N HIS A 182 -0.83 -6.00 21.64
CA HIS A 182 0.16 -6.70 20.82
C HIS A 182 -0.54 -7.68 19.87
N PHE A 183 -0.20 -7.65 18.60
CA PHE A 183 -0.81 -8.46 17.55
C PHE A 183 0.23 -9.36 16.86
N SER A 184 0.00 -10.67 16.92
CA SER A 184 0.62 -11.62 15.99
C SER A 184 0.04 -11.45 14.58
N GLY A 185 0.60 -12.12 13.57
CA GLY A 185 0.12 -12.06 12.18
C GLY A 185 -1.36 -12.37 12.04
N ASP A 186 -1.82 -13.47 12.64
CA ASP A 186 -3.25 -13.83 12.62
C ASP A 186 -4.14 -12.81 13.33
N ALA A 187 -3.71 -12.30 14.48
CA ALA A 187 -4.48 -11.31 15.23
C ALA A 187 -4.52 -9.97 14.48
N ALA A 188 -3.40 -9.55 13.87
CA ALA A 188 -3.30 -8.33 13.09
C ALA A 188 -4.21 -8.41 11.86
N LEU A 189 -4.12 -9.50 11.09
CA LEU A 189 -4.99 -9.71 9.94
C LEU A 189 -6.47 -9.68 10.33
N ASP A 190 -6.83 -10.35 11.41
CA ASP A 190 -8.21 -10.35 11.89
C ASP A 190 -8.66 -8.92 12.23
N TYR A 191 -7.86 -8.18 12.98
CA TYR A 191 -8.19 -6.83 13.41
C TYR A 191 -8.31 -5.83 12.26
N ILE A 192 -7.36 -5.82 11.30
CA ILE A 192 -7.39 -4.87 10.18
C ILE A 192 -8.53 -5.11 9.19
N ARG A 193 -9.27 -6.23 9.33
CA ARG A 193 -10.46 -6.55 8.54
C ARG A 193 -11.75 -6.19 9.26
N GLN A 194 -11.71 -5.82 10.53
CA GLN A 194 -12.89 -5.44 11.29
C GLN A 194 -13.46 -4.13 10.76
N ARG A 195 -14.81 -4.08 10.69
CA ARG A 195 -15.54 -2.91 10.18
C ARG A 195 -16.98 -2.83 10.68
N LYS A 196 -17.69 -3.96 10.81
CA LYS A 196 -19.15 -3.95 11.07
C LYS A 196 -19.49 -3.52 12.49
N GLN A 197 -18.54 -3.65 13.41
CA GLN A 197 -18.64 -3.25 14.81
C GLN A 197 -18.37 -1.76 15.01
N PHE A 198 -18.00 -1.05 13.94
CA PHE A 198 -17.65 0.36 13.97
C PHE A 198 -18.73 1.17 13.26
N PRO A 199 -19.18 2.31 13.84
CA PRO A 199 -20.24 3.12 13.25
C PRO A 199 -19.95 3.60 11.83
N ASP A 200 -18.68 3.76 11.49
CA ASP A 200 -18.19 4.27 10.22
C ASP A 200 -17.65 3.17 9.28
N GLY A 201 -17.89 1.89 9.63
CA GLY A 201 -17.78 0.77 8.70
C GLY A 201 -16.41 0.65 8.04
N ASP A 202 -16.38 0.74 6.71
CA ASP A 202 -15.15 0.56 5.93
C ASP A 202 -14.09 1.62 6.23
N PHE A 203 -14.47 2.80 6.73
CA PHE A 203 -13.51 3.81 7.17
C PHE A 203 -12.73 3.38 8.41
N ALA A 204 -13.34 2.62 9.33
CA ALA A 204 -12.60 2.01 10.44
C ALA A 204 -11.57 1.00 9.92
N ARG A 205 -11.95 0.19 8.93
CA ARG A 205 -11.04 -0.76 8.28
C ARG A 205 -9.83 -0.04 7.69
N ILE A 206 -10.04 1.06 6.97
CA ILE A 206 -8.97 1.91 6.43
C ILE A 206 -8.05 2.40 7.56
N ARG A 207 -8.61 2.92 8.67
CA ARG A 207 -7.80 3.36 9.82
C ARG A 207 -6.98 2.23 10.42
N HIS A 208 -7.55 1.04 10.60
CA HIS A 208 -6.82 -0.11 11.15
C HIS A 208 -5.65 -0.51 10.23
N GLN A 209 -5.86 -0.52 8.91
CA GLN A 209 -4.81 -0.82 7.93
C GLN A 209 -3.69 0.22 7.95
N GLN A 210 -4.03 1.52 8.05
CA GLN A 210 -3.06 2.60 8.19
C GLN A 210 -2.28 2.49 9.51
N ALA A 211 -2.97 2.22 10.63
CA ALA A 211 -2.35 2.00 11.94
C ALA A 211 -1.41 0.78 11.92
N PHE A 212 -1.80 -0.29 11.22
CA PHE A 212 -0.98 -1.48 11.04
C PHE A 212 0.29 -1.20 10.22
N LEU A 213 0.18 -0.52 9.08
CA LEU A 213 1.35 -0.13 8.29
C LEU A 213 2.31 0.74 9.10
N LYS A 214 1.77 1.69 9.89
CA LYS A 214 2.58 2.50 10.81
C LYS A 214 3.28 1.62 11.86
N ALA A 215 2.55 0.71 12.50
CA ALA A 215 3.08 -0.17 13.53
C ALA A 215 4.15 -1.15 13.00
N MET A 216 3.98 -1.67 11.78
CA MET A 216 5.02 -2.46 11.11
C MET A 216 6.30 -1.64 10.90
N MET A 217 6.16 -0.40 10.46
CA MET A 217 7.31 0.48 10.25
C MET A 217 8.03 0.82 11.58
N ASP A 218 7.27 1.15 12.62
CA ASP A 218 7.80 1.40 13.96
C ASP A 218 8.53 0.15 14.47
N LYS A 219 7.92 -1.02 14.36
CA LYS A 219 8.53 -2.29 14.77
C LYS A 219 9.82 -2.60 14.02
N ALA A 220 9.85 -2.41 12.70
CA ALA A 220 11.04 -2.64 11.89
C ALA A 220 12.19 -1.68 12.27
N ALA A 221 11.87 -0.42 12.59
CA ALA A 221 12.84 0.57 13.05
C ALA A 221 13.36 0.26 14.47
N ASP A 222 12.46 0.03 15.44
CA ASP A 222 12.76 -0.13 16.86
C ASP A 222 13.51 -1.44 17.16
N SER A 223 13.23 -2.50 16.41
CA SER A 223 13.93 -3.80 16.54
C SER A 223 15.39 -3.77 16.05
N GLY A 224 15.83 -2.63 15.50
CA GLY A 224 17.11 -2.47 14.82
C GLY A 224 17.21 -3.29 13.54
N THR A 225 16.09 -3.82 13.03
CA THR A 225 16.05 -4.66 11.82
C THR A 225 16.59 -3.91 10.62
N LEU A 226 16.28 -2.62 10.49
CA LEU A 226 16.78 -1.76 9.41
C LEU A 226 18.28 -1.45 9.51
N ALA A 227 18.87 -1.55 10.71
CA ALA A 227 20.28 -1.24 10.96
C ALA A 227 21.18 -2.48 10.96
N ASN A 228 20.62 -3.67 11.17
CA ASN A 228 21.36 -4.93 11.21
C ASN A 228 21.27 -5.63 9.84
N PRO A 229 22.39 -5.87 9.15
CA PRO A 229 22.39 -6.41 7.78
C PRO A 229 21.79 -7.81 7.67
N PHE A 230 21.97 -8.65 8.69
CA PHE A 230 21.41 -10.02 8.71
C PHE A 230 19.91 -10.02 8.99
N LYS A 231 19.46 -9.19 9.94
CA LYS A 231 18.02 -9.03 10.21
C LYS A 231 17.31 -8.39 9.03
N LEU A 232 17.91 -7.36 8.42
CA LEU A 232 17.37 -6.72 7.22
C LEU A 232 17.23 -7.72 6.08
N LYS A 233 18.26 -8.54 5.83
CA LYS A 233 18.15 -9.60 4.82
C LYS A 233 17.02 -10.58 5.14
N GLY A 234 16.91 -11.06 6.38
CA GLY A 234 15.85 -11.98 6.78
C GLY A 234 14.43 -11.39 6.66
N PHE A 235 14.29 -10.11 6.99
CA PHE A 235 13.05 -9.37 6.80
C PHE A 235 12.70 -9.22 5.32
N LEU A 236 13.66 -8.78 4.50
CA LEU A 236 13.48 -8.66 3.05
C LEU A 236 13.14 -10.03 2.44
N ASP A 237 13.79 -11.10 2.88
CA ASP A 237 13.55 -12.46 2.39
C ASP A 237 12.14 -12.96 2.71
N SER A 238 11.62 -12.57 3.88
CA SER A 238 10.23 -12.85 4.25
C SER A 238 9.25 -12.03 3.43
N LEU A 239 9.59 -10.76 3.13
CA LEU A 239 8.77 -9.85 2.34
C LEU A 239 8.71 -10.25 0.86
N THR A 240 9.86 -10.56 0.25
CA THR A 240 9.94 -10.88 -1.19
C THR A 240 9.18 -12.14 -1.56
N LYS A 241 9.07 -13.10 -0.63
CA LYS A 241 8.32 -14.34 -0.82
C LYS A 241 6.80 -14.16 -0.89
N VAL A 242 6.30 -13.03 -0.41
CA VAL A 242 4.86 -12.83 -0.19
C VAL A 242 4.28 -11.60 -0.87
N VAL A 243 5.14 -10.76 -1.42
CA VAL A 243 4.74 -9.61 -2.24
C VAL A 243 4.92 -9.97 -3.71
N VAL A 244 3.90 -9.66 -4.50
CA VAL A 244 3.98 -9.65 -5.96
C VAL A 244 4.17 -8.20 -6.40
N VAL A 245 5.17 -7.94 -7.24
CA VAL A 245 5.43 -6.60 -7.77
C VAL A 245 5.39 -6.58 -9.30
N ASP A 246 5.31 -5.40 -9.90
CA ASP A 246 5.48 -5.32 -11.36
C ASP A 246 6.91 -5.69 -11.81
N LYS A 247 7.06 -5.95 -13.11
CA LYS A 247 8.30 -6.41 -13.73
C LYS A 247 9.50 -5.50 -13.50
N GLU A 248 9.29 -4.19 -13.34
CA GLU A 248 10.36 -3.20 -13.26
C GLU A 248 10.63 -2.73 -11.82
N PHE A 249 9.78 -3.12 -10.86
CA PHE A 249 9.89 -2.63 -9.50
C PHE A 249 10.96 -3.35 -8.67
N GLU A 250 12.09 -2.71 -8.44
CA GLU A 250 13.17 -3.23 -7.59
C GLU A 250 12.89 -3.00 -6.08
N LEU A 251 12.04 -3.86 -5.51
CA LEU A 251 11.57 -3.76 -4.11
C LEU A 251 12.72 -3.69 -3.09
N VAL A 252 13.79 -4.46 -3.30
CA VAL A 252 14.95 -4.47 -2.40
C VAL A 252 15.72 -3.15 -2.46
N ASP A 253 15.91 -2.58 -3.65
CA ASP A 253 16.58 -1.29 -3.81
C ASP A 253 15.77 -0.17 -3.15
N LEU A 254 14.44 -0.19 -3.31
CA LEU A 254 13.55 0.70 -2.58
C LEU A 254 13.72 0.52 -1.06
N ALA A 255 13.65 -0.70 -0.55
CA ALA A 255 13.77 -0.92 0.89
C ALA A 255 15.11 -0.45 1.47
N ILE A 256 16.21 -0.58 0.72
CA ILE A 256 17.53 -0.06 1.10
C ILE A 256 17.55 1.46 1.10
N GLN A 257 17.00 2.10 0.07
CA GLN A 257 16.91 3.55 -0.03
C GLN A 257 16.06 4.14 1.10
N PHE A 258 15.01 3.42 1.52
CA PHE A 258 14.03 3.88 2.49
C PHE A 258 14.32 3.44 3.93
N ARG A 259 15.41 2.70 4.18
CA ARG A 259 15.80 2.26 5.55
C ARG A 259 15.98 3.41 6.56
N GLY A 260 16.23 4.62 6.05
CA GLY A 260 16.37 5.84 6.83
C GLY A 260 15.03 6.50 7.18
N LEU A 261 13.95 6.16 6.47
CA LEU A 261 12.63 6.72 6.69
C LEU A 261 12.10 6.24 8.05
N ARG A 262 11.36 7.10 8.75
CA ARG A 262 10.71 6.79 10.03
C ARG A 262 9.22 6.98 9.88
N SER A 263 8.43 6.42 10.79
CA SER A 263 6.97 6.59 10.72
C SER A 263 6.53 8.05 10.85
N SER A 264 7.35 8.93 11.43
CA SER A 264 7.14 10.39 11.45
C SER A 264 7.21 11.06 10.07
N ASN A 265 7.83 10.38 9.09
CA ASN A 265 7.92 10.82 7.70
C ASN A 265 6.78 10.25 6.83
N LEU A 266 5.93 9.40 7.41
CA LEU A 266 4.74 8.86 6.75
C LEU A 266 3.51 9.66 7.12
N THR A 267 2.76 10.09 6.10
CA THR A 267 1.42 10.62 6.29
C THR A 267 0.39 9.68 5.68
N PHE A 268 -0.65 9.36 6.45
CA PHE A 268 -1.76 8.54 6.00
C PHE A 268 -2.96 9.44 5.68
N LEU A 269 -3.52 9.28 4.49
CA LEU A 269 -4.67 10.04 4.01
C LEU A 269 -5.72 9.07 3.48
N THR A 270 -6.97 9.50 3.47
CA THR A 270 -8.04 8.84 2.72
C THR A 270 -8.44 9.78 1.60
N SER A 271 -8.66 9.24 0.40
CA SER A 271 -9.14 10.01 -0.74
C SER A 271 -10.38 10.82 -0.34
N PRO A 272 -10.40 12.15 -0.57
CA PRO A 272 -11.50 13.01 -0.17
C PRO A 272 -12.84 12.51 -0.72
N ASN A 273 -13.80 12.34 0.18
CA ASN A 273 -15.10 11.78 -0.11
C ASN A 273 -16.21 12.55 0.63
N ALA A 274 -17.41 12.50 0.07
CA ALA A 274 -18.64 13.07 0.64
C ALA A 274 -19.40 12.07 1.53
N GLY A 275 -18.79 10.90 1.81
CA GLY A 275 -19.41 9.83 2.59
C GLY A 275 -20.15 8.79 1.74
N PRO A 276 -20.91 7.89 2.40
CA PRO A 276 -21.66 6.84 1.74
C PRO A 276 -22.92 7.35 1.04
N ASP A 277 -23.29 6.71 -0.06
CA ASP A 277 -24.55 6.93 -0.78
C ASP A 277 -25.08 5.59 -1.36
N THR A 278 -26.27 5.61 -1.96
CA THR A 278 -26.83 4.48 -2.72
C THR A 278 -27.02 4.88 -4.19
N ILE A 279 -26.27 4.24 -5.08
CA ILE A 279 -26.37 4.45 -6.54
C ILE A 279 -26.70 3.11 -7.17
N ASP A 280 -27.74 3.07 -8.02
CA ASP A 280 -28.21 1.87 -8.71
C ASP A 280 -28.49 0.67 -7.77
N GLY A 281 -28.90 0.95 -6.53
CA GLY A 281 -29.17 -0.06 -5.50
C GLY A 281 -27.92 -0.58 -4.77
N GLU A 282 -26.74 -0.08 -5.11
CA GLU A 282 -25.49 -0.41 -4.42
C GLU A 282 -25.09 0.68 -3.42
N SER A 283 -24.64 0.27 -2.23
CA SER A 283 -23.98 1.21 -1.31
C SER A 283 -22.56 1.52 -1.78
N VAL A 284 -22.25 2.79 -1.97
CA VAL A 284 -21.00 3.30 -2.54
C VAL A 284 -20.42 4.42 -1.67
N ILE A 285 -19.16 4.79 -1.92
CA ILE A 285 -18.54 6.02 -1.41
C ILE A 285 -18.46 7.04 -2.53
N VAL A 286 -19.01 8.24 -2.30
CA VAL A 286 -19.03 9.32 -3.30
C VAL A 286 -17.79 10.20 -3.10
N SER A 287 -17.03 10.45 -4.17
CA SER A 287 -15.86 11.34 -4.11
C SER A 287 -16.26 12.81 -3.87
N ASP A 288 -15.54 13.51 -2.99
CA ASP A 288 -15.49 14.97 -2.95
C ASP A 288 -14.57 15.40 -4.09
N LYS A 289 -15.12 15.48 -5.30
CA LYS A 289 -14.35 15.64 -6.55
C LYS A 289 -13.43 16.86 -6.50
N GLN A 290 -13.85 17.95 -5.86
CA GLN A 290 -13.05 19.17 -5.77
C GLN A 290 -11.82 18.97 -4.87
N LYS A 291 -12.02 18.44 -3.66
CA LYS A 291 -10.89 18.19 -2.74
C LYS A 291 -9.99 17.06 -3.23
N ALA A 292 -10.57 16.01 -3.81
CA ALA A 292 -9.83 14.89 -4.38
C ALA A 292 -8.92 15.37 -5.51
N ARG A 293 -9.46 16.17 -6.46
CA ARG A 293 -8.65 16.79 -7.52
C ARG A 293 -7.52 17.64 -6.95
N ALA A 294 -7.79 18.49 -5.96
CA ALA A 294 -6.77 19.32 -5.34
C ALA A 294 -5.66 18.48 -4.66
N LEU A 295 -6.03 17.36 -4.00
CA LEU A 295 -5.07 16.43 -3.42
C LEU A 295 -4.19 15.81 -4.50
N TYR A 296 -4.77 15.28 -5.57
CA TYR A 296 -4.01 14.60 -6.61
C TYR A 296 -3.19 15.55 -7.50
N GLU A 297 -3.62 16.80 -7.67
CA GLU A 297 -2.78 17.86 -8.23
C GLU A 297 -1.57 18.15 -7.34
N ALA A 298 -1.73 18.12 -6.01
CA ALA A 298 -0.62 18.26 -5.07
C ALA A 298 0.31 17.03 -5.10
N VAL A 299 -0.21 15.81 -5.25
CA VAL A 299 0.60 14.60 -5.46
C VAL A 299 1.45 14.73 -6.72
N ASN A 300 0.84 15.09 -7.85
CA ASN A 300 1.57 15.26 -9.10
C ASN A 300 2.71 16.27 -8.98
N ARG A 301 2.47 17.39 -8.29
CA ARG A 301 3.43 18.49 -8.12
C ARG A 301 4.41 18.30 -6.96
N ASP A 302 4.40 17.16 -6.27
CA ASP A 302 5.21 16.90 -5.08
C ASP A 302 5.01 17.95 -3.96
N GLN A 303 3.73 18.28 -3.70
CA GLN A 303 3.28 19.35 -2.80
C GLN A 303 2.24 18.85 -1.76
N VAL A 304 2.24 17.55 -1.46
CA VAL A 304 1.25 16.94 -0.57
C VAL A 304 1.29 17.54 0.85
N ALA A 305 2.48 17.88 1.36
CA ALA A 305 2.65 18.51 2.67
C ALA A 305 1.91 19.86 2.77
N ASP A 306 1.97 20.68 1.73
CA ASP A 306 1.25 21.97 1.67
C ASP A 306 -0.26 21.76 1.63
N TRP A 307 -0.71 20.75 0.86
CA TRP A 307 -2.12 20.39 0.81
C TRP A 307 -2.65 19.94 2.18
N ILE A 308 -1.89 19.10 2.91
CA ILE A 308 -2.23 18.63 4.25
C ILE A 308 -2.31 19.80 5.23
N LYS A 309 -1.37 20.74 5.16
CA LYS A 309 -1.37 21.93 6.02
C LYS A 309 -2.62 22.80 5.80
N ALA A 310 -3.10 22.89 4.57
CA ALA A 310 -4.34 23.59 4.22
C ALA A 310 -5.61 22.77 4.52
N ASN A 311 -5.50 21.44 4.57
CA ASN A 311 -6.61 20.50 4.76
C ASN A 311 -6.25 19.48 5.85
N PRO A 312 -6.13 19.90 7.12
CA PRO A 312 -5.70 19.02 8.19
C PRO A 312 -6.65 17.82 8.28
N PRO A 313 -6.13 16.58 8.45
CA PRO A 313 -6.95 15.39 8.59
C PRO A 313 -7.94 15.55 9.75
N GLN A 314 -9.17 15.12 9.55
CA GLN A 314 -10.15 15.06 10.64
C GLN A 314 -9.71 13.95 11.62
N LYS A 315 -9.63 14.29 12.91
CA LYS A 315 -9.21 13.39 13.99
C LYS A 315 -10.27 12.34 14.30
#